data_AF-A0AAV9G1Q9-F1
#
_entry.id   AF-A0AAV9G1Q9-F1
#
_cell.length_a   1.000
_cell.length_b   1.000
_cell.length_c   1.000
_cell.angle_alpha   90.00
_cell.angle_beta   90.00
_cell.angle_gamma   90.00
#
_symmetry.space_group_name_H-M   'P 1'
#
loop_
_entity.id
_entity.type
_entity.pdbx_description
1 polymer ?
#
loop_
_entity_poly.entity_id
_entity_poly.type
_entity_poly.pdbx_seq_one_letter_code
_entity_poly.pdbx_strand_id
1 'polypeptide(L)'
;MRLEAWVSAACLASTVSAIGPASPGSARPKGKPEKLRDFKWTNPFEDKDINHFRPLCGAERTFHVKEYLLDDVSEEAPLGLAAYQTALKAVFNTRQYPGSWDGIDPHGYDRNLLQMEYADVPIKVREWIEQQERSSGDGKGLFAVFKKPPAGARAVKPVQFPEVATPAELRADDKEKTVLFAPGAIYSTLPLWVAEDSECQDTMSDIEKYSPKLVDGGVVGYPIRKTRAKRWVNKRDAEFTIKAEVLKAKPVKAKSIEEPVKPSKAVGESSTSKVAEEPAKTEAVEEKKKDEL
;
A
#
# COMPACT_ATOMS: atom_id res chain seq x y z
N MET A 1 -46.92 -28.86 -13.38
CA MET A 1 -46.02 -27.72 -13.67
C MET A 1 -44.65 -28.06 -13.11
N ARG A 2 -43.65 -28.27 -13.99
CA ARG A 2 -42.27 -28.56 -13.61
C ARG A 2 -41.47 -27.25 -13.72
N LEU A 3 -40.85 -26.82 -12.64
CA LEU A 3 -39.88 -25.72 -12.64
C LEU A 3 -38.49 -26.33 -12.68
N GLU A 4 -37.79 -26.12 -13.79
CA GLU A 4 -36.36 -26.41 -13.90
C GLU A 4 -35.56 -25.23 -13.33
N ALA A 5 -34.73 -25.52 -12.33
CA ALA A 5 -33.74 -24.59 -11.79
C ALA A 5 -32.41 -24.82 -12.52
N TRP A 6 -32.00 -23.85 -13.33
CA TRP A 6 -30.66 -23.81 -13.92
C TRP A 6 -29.70 -23.13 -12.94
N VAL A 7 -28.79 -23.91 -12.35
CA VAL A 7 -27.66 -23.39 -11.58
C VAL A 7 -26.46 -23.28 -12.52
N SER A 8 -26.13 -22.05 -12.91
CA SER A 8 -24.90 -21.75 -13.64
C SER A 8 -23.71 -21.81 -12.68
N ALA A 9 -22.95 -22.90 -12.73
CA ALA A 9 -21.66 -23.02 -12.04
C ALA A 9 -20.58 -22.26 -12.83
N ALA A 10 -20.20 -21.07 -12.36
CA ALA A 10 -19.03 -20.35 -12.87
C ALA A 10 -17.76 -20.93 -12.24
N CYS A 11 -17.02 -21.75 -12.99
CA CYS A 11 -15.68 -22.18 -12.59
C CYS A 11 -14.69 -21.01 -12.72
N LEU A 12 -14.30 -20.43 -11.58
CA LEU A 12 -13.12 -19.57 -11.48
C LEU A 12 -11.87 -20.44 -11.67
N ALA A 13 -11.31 -20.43 -12.88
CA ALA A 13 -10.03 -21.07 -13.18
C ALA A 13 -8.90 -20.25 -12.54
N SER A 14 -8.51 -20.62 -11.32
CA SER A 14 -7.24 -20.21 -10.72
C SER A 14 -6.10 -20.86 -11.49
N THR A 15 -5.37 -20.08 -12.29
CA THR A 15 -4.19 -20.57 -13.04
C THR A 15 -3.03 -20.84 -12.08
N VAL A 16 -2.90 -22.10 -11.66
CA VAL A 16 -1.72 -22.61 -10.95
C VAL A 16 -0.53 -22.55 -11.91
N SER A 17 0.28 -21.49 -11.83
CA SER A 17 1.58 -21.47 -12.50
C SER A 17 2.53 -22.34 -11.69
N ALA A 18 2.91 -23.49 -12.25
CA ALA A 18 3.81 -24.44 -11.63
C ALA A 18 5.16 -23.79 -11.29
N ILE A 19 5.49 -23.74 -10.00
CA ILE A 19 6.82 -23.37 -9.49
C ILE A 19 7.69 -24.64 -9.57
N GLY A 20 8.15 -24.96 -10.78
CA GLY A 20 9.12 -26.03 -11.05
C GLY A 20 10.49 -25.42 -11.43
N PRO A 21 11.61 -26.14 -11.20
CA PRO A 21 12.90 -25.69 -11.70
C PRO A 21 12.87 -25.65 -13.24
N ALA A 22 13.47 -24.62 -13.85
CA ALA A 22 13.65 -24.58 -15.29
C ALA A 22 14.55 -25.75 -15.73
N SER A 23 14.08 -26.57 -16.66
CA SER A 23 14.93 -27.61 -17.28
C SER A 23 16.07 -26.93 -18.06
N PRO A 24 17.33 -27.42 -17.93
CA PRO A 24 18.44 -26.92 -18.73
C PRO A 24 18.11 -26.99 -20.22
N GLY A 25 18.18 -25.85 -20.93
CA GLY A 25 17.99 -25.78 -22.39
C GLY A 25 16.57 -25.45 -22.88
N SER A 26 15.56 -25.33 -22.01
CA SER A 26 14.25 -24.81 -22.41
C SER A 26 14.20 -23.29 -22.25
N ALA A 27 13.74 -22.59 -23.31
CA ALA A 27 13.51 -21.15 -23.22
C ALA A 27 12.46 -20.87 -22.14
N ARG A 28 12.87 -20.18 -21.08
CA ARG A 28 12.02 -19.84 -19.95
C ARG A 28 10.77 -19.09 -20.44
N PRO A 29 9.55 -19.53 -20.07
CA PRO A 29 8.34 -18.76 -20.37
C PRO A 29 8.45 -17.39 -19.72
N LYS A 30 8.40 -16.33 -20.55
CA LYS A 30 8.33 -14.97 -20.05
C LYS A 30 6.95 -14.74 -19.45
N GLY A 31 6.92 -14.14 -18.27
CA GLY A 31 5.66 -13.61 -17.74
C GLY A 31 5.06 -12.56 -18.69
N LYS A 32 3.75 -12.33 -18.59
CA LYS A 32 3.05 -11.28 -19.34
C LYS A 32 2.76 -10.14 -18.36
N PRO A 33 3.57 -9.08 -18.32
CA PRO A 33 3.39 -8.04 -17.31
C PRO A 33 2.01 -7.38 -17.38
N GLU A 34 1.31 -7.32 -16.25
CA GLU A 34 0.00 -6.69 -16.11
C GLU A 34 0.04 -5.67 -14.96
N LYS A 35 -0.62 -4.52 -15.13
CA LYS A 35 -0.81 -3.56 -14.04
C LYS A 35 -1.87 -4.10 -13.09
N LEU A 36 -1.56 -4.14 -11.80
CA LEU A 36 -2.52 -4.54 -10.78
C LEU A 36 -3.70 -3.56 -10.76
N ARG A 37 -4.92 -4.11 -10.84
CA ARG A 37 -6.16 -3.33 -10.93
C ARG A 37 -6.35 -2.38 -9.75
N ASP A 38 -5.96 -2.83 -8.55
CA ASP A 38 -6.15 -2.10 -7.30
C ASP A 38 -4.92 -1.25 -6.90
N PHE A 39 -3.93 -1.12 -7.79
CA PHE A 39 -2.75 -0.31 -7.52
C PHE A 39 -3.08 1.19 -7.65
N LYS A 40 -3.40 1.79 -6.51
CA LYS A 40 -3.83 3.19 -6.37
C LYS A 40 -2.71 4.20 -6.13
N TRP A 41 -1.47 3.74 -6.02
CA TRP A 41 -0.36 4.58 -5.59
C TRP A 41 0.31 5.28 -6.77
N THR A 42 0.56 6.57 -6.60
CA THR A 42 1.28 7.44 -7.54
C THR A 42 2.31 8.25 -6.76
N ASN A 43 3.33 8.80 -7.43
CA ASN A 43 4.32 9.64 -6.77
C ASN A 43 3.67 11.00 -6.41
N PRO A 44 3.36 11.28 -5.12
CA PRO A 44 2.72 12.52 -4.73
C PRO A 44 3.67 13.72 -4.89
N PHE A 45 4.98 13.49 -4.92
CA PHE A 45 5.99 14.54 -5.04
C PHE A 45 6.22 15.01 -6.47
N GLU A 46 5.68 14.28 -7.46
CA GLU A 46 5.65 14.67 -8.87
C GLU A 46 4.27 15.22 -9.29
N ASP A 47 3.27 15.12 -8.40
CA ASP A 47 1.94 15.66 -8.64
C ASP A 47 1.98 17.20 -8.63
N LYS A 48 1.34 17.84 -9.60
CA LYS A 48 1.28 19.31 -9.66
C LYS A 48 0.49 19.90 -8.50
N ASP A 49 -0.50 19.17 -7.98
CA ASP A 49 -1.35 19.61 -6.89
C ASP A 49 -0.60 19.67 -5.54
N ILE A 50 0.56 19.01 -5.43
CA ILE A 50 1.43 19.12 -4.25
C ILE A 50 1.85 20.57 -3.98
N ASN A 51 1.87 21.41 -5.02
CA ASN A 51 2.21 22.83 -4.90
C ASN A 51 1.20 23.62 -4.06
N HIS A 52 -0.04 23.11 -3.90
CA HIS A 52 -1.05 23.69 -3.02
C HIS A 52 -0.79 23.38 -1.54
N PHE A 53 0.19 22.54 -1.23
CA PHE A 53 0.57 22.15 0.11
C PHE A 53 2.00 22.61 0.42
N ARG A 54 2.31 22.69 1.71
CA ARG A 54 3.67 22.76 2.24
C ARG A 54 3.87 21.57 3.19
N PRO A 55 5.06 20.97 3.25
CA PRO A 55 5.35 20.00 4.28
C PRO A 55 5.32 20.70 5.65
N LEU A 56 4.55 20.15 6.58
CA LEU A 56 4.61 20.54 7.99
C LEU A 56 5.91 20.00 8.61
N CYS A 57 6.25 18.78 8.22
CA CYS A 57 7.38 17.98 8.67
C CYS A 57 7.52 16.80 7.69
N GLY A 58 8.71 16.21 7.65
CA GLY A 58 9.03 15.12 6.74
C GLY A 58 10.16 14.26 7.28
N ALA A 59 10.34 13.09 6.68
CA ALA A 59 11.50 12.25 6.90
C ALA A 59 11.83 11.49 5.62
N GLU A 60 13.11 11.18 5.47
CA GLU A 60 13.64 10.41 4.35
C GLU A 60 14.69 9.43 4.87
N ARG A 61 14.63 8.17 4.44
CA ARG A 61 15.60 7.14 4.83
C ARG A 61 15.84 6.15 3.71
N THR A 62 17.10 5.73 3.60
CA THR A 62 17.55 4.68 2.67
C THR A 62 17.68 3.35 3.40
N PHE A 63 17.18 2.30 2.78
CA PHE A 63 17.21 0.92 3.25
C PHE A 63 18.00 0.07 2.28
N HIS A 64 18.77 -0.87 2.84
CA HIS A 64 19.57 -1.82 2.07
C HIS A 64 18.84 -3.16 2.02
N VAL A 65 18.76 -3.74 0.84
CA VAL A 65 18.11 -5.03 0.60
C VAL A 65 18.89 -5.87 -0.39
N LYS A 66 18.54 -7.14 -0.48
CA LYS A 66 18.92 -7.98 -1.61
C LYS A 66 17.71 -8.18 -2.51
N GLU A 67 17.86 -7.93 -3.80
CA GLU A 67 16.82 -8.16 -4.79
C GLU A 67 17.06 -9.49 -5.52
N TYR A 68 16.02 -10.33 -5.52
CA TYR A 68 15.94 -11.62 -6.16
C TYR A 68 14.73 -11.65 -7.11
N LEU A 69 14.74 -12.58 -8.05
CA LEU A 69 13.52 -13.00 -8.74
C LEU A 69 12.96 -14.27 -8.10
N LEU A 70 11.68 -14.55 -8.37
CA LEU A 70 11.09 -15.84 -8.03
C LEU A 70 11.84 -17.01 -8.70
N ASP A 71 12.46 -16.76 -9.86
CA ASP A 71 13.38 -17.70 -10.53
C ASP A 71 14.58 -18.10 -9.67
N ASP A 72 15.08 -17.18 -8.83
CA ASP A 72 16.25 -17.40 -7.98
C ASP A 72 15.90 -18.26 -6.74
N VAL A 73 14.64 -18.65 -6.55
CA VAL A 73 14.21 -19.36 -5.34
C VAL A 73 14.80 -20.78 -5.24
N SER A 74 15.14 -21.40 -6.36
CA SER A 74 15.77 -22.74 -6.33
C SER A 74 17.30 -22.67 -6.22
N GLU A 75 17.88 -21.49 -6.37
CA GLU A 75 19.33 -21.28 -6.33
C GLU A 75 19.83 -21.13 -4.88
N GLU A 76 21.02 -21.65 -4.61
CA GLU A 76 21.64 -21.55 -3.27
C GLU A 76 22.15 -20.14 -2.99
N ALA A 77 22.28 -19.81 -1.70
CA ALA A 77 22.89 -18.55 -1.29
C ALA A 77 24.36 -18.46 -1.78
N PRO A 78 24.86 -17.27 -2.17
CA PRO A 78 24.22 -15.96 -2.07
C PRO A 78 23.33 -15.57 -3.27
N LEU A 79 23.29 -16.39 -4.32
CA LEU A 79 22.65 -16.04 -5.60
C LEU A 79 21.14 -16.26 -5.60
N GLY A 80 20.64 -17.08 -4.69
CA GLY A 80 19.22 -17.38 -4.55
C GLY A 80 18.73 -17.59 -3.13
N LEU A 81 17.53 -18.17 -3.05
CA LEU A 81 16.71 -18.30 -1.85
C LEU A 81 16.33 -19.76 -1.55
N ALA A 82 17.12 -20.75 -1.97
CA ALA A 82 16.84 -22.18 -1.76
C ALA A 82 16.54 -22.53 -0.29
N ALA A 83 17.23 -21.88 0.64
CA ALA A 83 17.02 -22.02 2.08
C ALA A 83 15.58 -21.68 2.52
N TYR A 84 14.84 -20.87 1.75
CA TYR A 84 13.48 -20.42 2.04
C TYR A 84 12.43 -20.97 1.06
N GLN A 85 12.83 -21.77 0.06
CA GLN A 85 11.97 -22.21 -1.03
C GLN A 85 10.65 -22.84 -0.55
N THR A 86 10.72 -23.78 0.39
CA THR A 86 9.53 -24.49 0.90
C THR A 86 8.57 -23.52 1.59
N ALA A 87 9.09 -22.66 2.46
CA ALA A 87 8.27 -21.69 3.18
C ALA A 87 7.69 -20.61 2.24
N LEU A 88 8.46 -20.15 1.25
CA LEU A 88 8.00 -19.19 0.24
C LEU A 88 6.86 -19.76 -0.62
N LYS A 89 6.91 -21.04 -0.99
CA LYS A 89 5.78 -21.71 -1.68
C LYS A 89 4.50 -21.65 -0.84
N ALA A 90 4.58 -21.89 0.47
CA ALA A 90 3.43 -21.80 1.36
C ALA A 90 2.84 -20.38 1.44
N VAL A 91 3.72 -19.36 1.47
CA VAL A 91 3.35 -17.95 1.42
C VAL A 91 2.63 -17.64 0.10
N PHE A 92 3.26 -17.88 -1.05
CA PHE A 92 2.69 -17.50 -2.35
C PHE A 92 1.42 -18.27 -2.75
N ASN A 93 1.18 -19.44 -2.16
CA ASN A 93 -0.08 -20.17 -2.36
C ASN A 93 -1.28 -19.54 -1.64
N THR A 94 -1.03 -18.73 -0.61
CA THR A 94 -2.09 -18.15 0.24
C THR A 94 -2.21 -16.63 0.10
N ARG A 95 -1.29 -16.01 -0.65
CA ARG A 95 -1.08 -14.57 -0.66
C ARG A 95 -0.94 -14.06 -2.09
N GLN A 96 -1.71 -13.03 -2.43
CA GLN A 96 -1.60 -12.36 -3.72
C GLN A 96 -0.31 -11.54 -3.77
N TYR A 97 0.35 -11.53 -4.94
CA TYR A 97 1.53 -10.71 -5.17
C TYR A 97 1.13 -9.23 -5.26
N PRO A 98 1.66 -8.33 -4.40
CA PRO A 98 1.23 -6.92 -4.33
C PRO A 98 1.91 -6.03 -5.40
N GLY A 99 2.63 -6.62 -6.35
CA GLY A 99 3.21 -5.92 -7.48
C GLY A 99 4.68 -5.52 -7.29
N SER A 100 5.27 -5.03 -8.37
CA SER A 100 6.56 -4.35 -8.36
C SER A 100 6.45 -2.92 -7.81
N TRP A 101 7.55 -2.17 -7.86
CA TRP A 101 7.57 -0.75 -7.49
C TRP A 101 6.50 0.08 -8.20
N ASP A 102 6.14 -0.28 -9.42
CA ASP A 102 5.21 0.51 -10.24
C ASP A 102 3.82 -0.16 -10.33
N GLY A 103 3.54 -1.10 -9.41
CA GLY A 103 2.26 -1.81 -9.35
C GLY A 103 2.06 -2.82 -10.46
N ILE A 104 3.14 -3.36 -11.01
CA ILE A 104 3.10 -4.33 -12.12
C ILE A 104 3.31 -5.73 -11.54
N ASP A 105 2.44 -6.68 -11.88
CA ASP A 105 2.74 -8.10 -11.76
C ASP A 105 3.40 -8.58 -13.06
N PRO A 106 4.71 -8.86 -13.08
CA PRO A 106 5.37 -9.42 -14.25
C PRO A 106 4.93 -10.86 -14.53
N HIS A 107 4.30 -11.54 -13.56
CA HIS A 107 3.92 -12.95 -13.54
C HIS A 107 5.06 -13.96 -13.54
N GLY A 108 4.76 -15.14 -12.97
CA GLY A 108 5.65 -16.28 -12.95
C GLY A 108 7.01 -15.97 -12.31
N TYR A 109 8.05 -16.49 -12.94
CA TYR A 109 9.44 -16.41 -12.49
C TYR A 109 10.01 -14.97 -12.47
N ASP A 110 9.36 -14.01 -13.14
CA ASP A 110 9.84 -12.63 -13.27
C ASP A 110 9.46 -11.74 -12.09
N ARG A 111 8.71 -12.26 -11.10
CA ARG A 111 8.33 -11.52 -9.89
C ARG A 111 9.55 -11.22 -9.02
N ASN A 112 9.65 -9.97 -8.56
CA ASN A 112 10.75 -9.50 -7.72
C ASN A 112 10.45 -9.81 -6.25
N LEU A 113 11.48 -10.24 -5.52
CA LEU A 113 11.47 -10.45 -4.08
C LEU A 113 12.64 -9.68 -3.47
N LEU A 114 12.36 -8.90 -2.45
CA LEU A 114 13.34 -8.19 -1.65
C LEU A 114 13.55 -8.96 -0.37
N GLN A 115 14.80 -9.17 0.00
CA GLN A 115 15.20 -9.75 1.28
C GLN A 115 15.88 -8.68 2.11
N MET A 116 15.46 -8.55 3.37
CA MET A 116 16.10 -7.69 4.36
C MET A 116 16.30 -8.43 5.67
N GLU A 117 17.27 -7.99 6.45
CA GLU A 117 17.37 -8.37 7.85
C GLU A 117 16.15 -7.84 8.61
N TYR A 118 15.49 -8.69 9.39
CA TYR A 118 14.29 -8.24 10.10
C TYR A 118 14.64 -7.21 11.18
N ALA A 119 15.84 -7.29 11.74
CA ALA A 119 16.41 -6.28 12.64
C ALA A 119 16.52 -4.88 12.00
N ASP A 120 16.69 -4.79 10.68
CA ASP A 120 16.83 -3.53 9.94
C ASP A 120 15.49 -2.94 9.50
N VAL A 121 14.39 -3.68 9.69
CA VAL A 121 13.02 -3.17 9.52
C VAL A 121 12.71 -2.22 10.69
N PRO A 122 12.19 -1.00 10.43
CA PRO A 122 11.74 -0.08 11.49
C PRO A 122 10.73 -0.75 12.45
N ILE A 123 10.76 -0.40 13.73
CA ILE A 123 9.92 -1.03 14.76
C ILE A 123 8.44 -0.88 14.38
N LYS A 124 8.03 0.32 13.92
CA LYS A 124 6.64 0.56 13.50
C LYS A 124 6.18 -0.34 12.36
N VAL A 125 7.07 -0.65 11.42
CA VAL A 125 6.77 -1.59 10.33
C VAL A 125 6.70 -3.02 10.87
N ARG A 126 7.60 -3.42 11.78
CA ARG A 126 7.56 -4.74 12.41
C ARG A 126 6.27 -4.96 13.19
N GLU A 127 5.89 -4.02 14.04
CA GLU A 127 4.64 -4.06 14.82
C GLU A 127 3.43 -4.21 13.90
N TRP A 128 3.40 -3.46 12.80
CA TRP A 128 2.36 -3.57 11.78
C TRP A 128 2.34 -4.95 11.14
N ILE A 129 3.49 -5.49 10.72
CA ILE A 129 3.59 -6.84 10.13
C ILE A 129 3.02 -7.89 11.08
N GLU A 130 3.41 -7.86 12.34
CA GLU A 130 2.92 -8.82 13.34
C GLU A 130 1.41 -8.72 13.55
N GLN A 131 0.87 -7.51 13.63
CA GLN A 131 -0.57 -7.29 13.76
C GLN A 131 -1.32 -7.86 12.55
N GLN A 132 -0.81 -7.66 11.34
CA GLN A 132 -1.43 -8.21 10.13
C GLN A 132 -1.41 -9.73 10.11
N GLU A 133 -0.31 -10.36 10.53
CA GLU A 133 -0.20 -11.82 10.62
C GLU A 133 -1.16 -12.43 11.67
N ARG A 134 -1.41 -11.71 12.78
CA ARG A 134 -2.42 -12.11 13.79
C ARG A 134 -3.85 -11.99 13.27
N SER A 135 -4.14 -10.93 12.51
CA SER A 135 -5.47 -10.67 11.98
C SER A 135 -5.82 -11.57 10.79
N SER A 136 -7.08 -11.67 10.41
CA SER A 136 -7.51 -12.30 9.15
C SER A 136 -7.57 -11.33 7.96
N GLY A 137 -6.99 -10.12 8.10
CA GLY A 137 -7.09 -9.05 7.11
C GLY A 137 -6.20 -9.23 5.88
N ASP A 138 -6.26 -8.23 4.99
CA ASP A 138 -5.60 -8.18 3.68
C ASP A 138 -4.05 -8.17 3.76
N GLY A 139 -3.48 -7.90 4.95
CA GLY A 139 -2.05 -7.68 5.15
C GLY A 139 -1.16 -8.92 5.03
N LYS A 140 -1.75 -10.13 4.95
CA LYS A 140 -0.97 -11.37 4.83
C LYS A 140 -0.13 -11.39 3.55
N GLY A 141 -0.49 -10.66 2.50
CA GLY A 141 0.27 -10.69 1.25
C GLY A 141 1.57 -9.89 1.21
N LEU A 142 1.83 -9.04 2.20
CA LEU A 142 2.84 -7.99 2.06
C LEU A 142 4.24 -8.46 2.48
N PHE A 143 4.36 -9.11 3.63
CA PHE A 143 5.66 -9.48 4.20
C PHE A 143 5.68 -10.93 4.68
N ALA A 144 6.75 -11.65 4.38
CA ALA A 144 6.99 -13.01 4.86
C ALA A 144 8.21 -13.02 5.77
N VAL A 145 8.01 -13.28 7.06
CA VAL A 145 9.09 -13.32 8.05
C VAL A 145 9.49 -14.76 8.32
N PHE A 146 10.79 -15.05 8.26
CA PHE A 146 11.35 -16.37 8.51
C PHE A 146 12.45 -16.31 9.56
N LYS A 147 12.56 -17.35 10.40
CA LYS A 147 13.79 -17.59 11.14
C LYS A 147 14.86 -18.02 10.14
N LYS A 148 16.06 -17.44 10.24
CA LYS A 148 17.21 -17.84 9.42
C LYS A 148 17.54 -19.30 9.72
N PRO A 149 17.50 -20.20 8.73
CA PRO A 149 17.86 -21.58 8.97
C PRO A 149 19.38 -21.68 9.23
N PRO A 150 19.83 -22.63 10.07
CA PRO A 150 21.25 -22.95 10.17
C PRO A 150 21.79 -23.42 8.81
N ALA A 151 23.11 -23.40 8.65
CA ALA A 151 23.75 -23.81 7.40
C ALA A 151 23.30 -25.23 6.98
N GLY A 152 22.91 -25.36 5.72
CA GLY A 152 22.41 -26.63 5.15
C GLY A 152 20.96 -26.98 5.50
N ALA A 153 20.29 -26.22 6.37
CA ALA A 153 18.87 -26.41 6.67
C ALA A 153 17.98 -25.50 5.82
N ARG A 154 16.68 -25.83 5.77
CA ARG A 154 15.67 -25.07 5.04
C ARG A 154 14.55 -24.62 5.98
N ALA A 155 14.09 -23.38 5.81
CA ALA A 155 12.87 -22.90 6.43
C ALA A 155 11.66 -23.60 5.80
N VAL A 156 10.81 -24.16 6.65
CA VAL A 156 9.60 -24.90 6.23
C VAL A 156 8.32 -24.09 6.38
N LYS A 157 8.29 -23.11 7.29
CA LYS A 157 7.14 -22.25 7.55
C LYS A 157 7.55 -20.82 7.93
N PRO A 158 6.69 -19.82 7.69
CA PRO A 158 6.84 -18.48 8.27
C PRO A 158 6.89 -18.51 9.80
N VAL A 159 7.45 -17.44 10.38
CA VAL A 159 7.38 -17.19 11.83
C VAL A 159 5.91 -17.03 12.24
N GLN A 160 5.53 -17.71 13.31
CA GLN A 160 4.26 -17.49 13.98
C GLN A 160 4.49 -16.49 15.09
N PHE A 161 3.81 -15.35 15.03
CA PHE A 161 3.93 -14.32 16.05
C PHE A 161 3.01 -14.63 17.24
N PRO A 162 3.43 -14.34 18.49
CA PRO A 162 2.59 -14.52 19.67
C PRO A 162 1.36 -13.62 19.58
N GLU A 163 0.23 -14.01 20.19
CA GLU A 163 -1.02 -13.23 20.16
C GLU A 163 -0.86 -11.83 20.78
N VAL A 164 -0.03 -11.73 21.81
CA VAL A 164 0.31 -10.46 22.46
C VAL A 164 1.47 -9.79 21.72
N ALA A 165 1.41 -8.46 21.58
CA ALA A 165 2.48 -7.69 20.98
C ALA A 165 3.80 -7.87 21.75
N THR A 166 4.90 -8.08 21.02
CA THR A 166 6.23 -8.21 21.64
C THR A 166 6.76 -6.82 21.99
N PRO A 167 6.98 -6.50 23.29
CA PRO A 167 7.58 -5.24 23.71
C PRO A 167 8.97 -5.06 23.09
N ALA A 168 9.37 -3.81 22.84
CA ALA A 168 10.64 -3.48 22.17
C ALA A 168 11.87 -4.12 22.85
N GLU A 169 11.84 -4.22 24.18
CA GLU A 169 12.90 -4.76 25.02
C GLU A 169 13.11 -6.27 24.82
N LEU A 170 12.09 -6.97 24.31
CA LEU A 170 12.09 -8.42 24.12
C LEU A 170 12.33 -8.83 22.66
N ARG A 171 12.79 -7.90 21.81
CA ARG A 171 12.99 -8.12 20.36
C ARG A 171 14.42 -8.54 20.00
N ALA A 172 15.21 -9.01 20.96
CA ALA A 172 16.61 -9.43 20.74
C ALA A 172 16.74 -10.52 19.65
N ASP A 173 15.71 -11.36 19.48
CA ASP A 173 15.67 -12.45 18.52
C ASP A 173 15.33 -11.99 17.10
N ASP A 174 15.03 -10.70 16.86
CA ASP A 174 14.75 -10.19 15.50
C ASP A 174 15.99 -10.27 14.60
N LYS A 175 17.21 -10.28 15.17
CA LYS A 175 18.47 -10.53 14.44
C LYS A 175 18.58 -11.94 13.84
N GLU A 176 17.81 -12.89 14.37
CA GLU A 176 17.76 -14.27 13.87
C GLU A 176 16.72 -14.44 12.76
N LYS A 177 16.03 -13.36 12.37
CA LYS A 177 14.95 -13.38 11.39
C LYS A 177 15.34 -12.59 10.14
N THR A 178 14.77 -13.00 9.01
CA THR A 178 14.80 -12.24 7.77
C THR A 178 13.38 -12.01 7.31
N VAL A 179 13.16 -10.91 6.59
CA VAL A 179 11.89 -10.65 5.92
C VAL A 179 12.09 -10.70 4.42
N LEU A 180 11.18 -11.37 3.74
CA LEU A 180 11.05 -11.35 2.30
C LEU A 180 9.72 -10.71 1.91
N PHE A 181 9.75 -9.80 0.95
CA PHE A 181 8.57 -9.07 0.51
C PHE A 181 8.69 -8.66 -0.95
N ALA A 182 7.55 -8.50 -1.62
CA ALA A 182 7.53 -7.92 -2.95
C ALA A 182 7.68 -6.39 -2.85
N PRO A 183 8.26 -5.70 -3.83
CA PRO A 183 8.41 -4.25 -3.77
C PRO A 183 7.11 -3.49 -3.50
N GLY A 184 5.99 -3.92 -4.08
CA GLY A 184 4.67 -3.30 -3.88
C GLY A 184 4.13 -3.41 -2.45
N ALA A 185 4.70 -4.29 -1.62
CA ALA A 185 4.25 -4.54 -0.25
C ALA A 185 4.39 -3.33 0.68
N ILE A 186 5.37 -2.46 0.41
CA ILE A 186 5.66 -1.35 1.32
C ILE A 186 4.61 -0.25 1.21
N TYR A 187 3.86 -0.19 0.11
CA TYR A 187 3.00 0.94 -0.20
C TYR A 187 1.90 1.19 0.83
N SER A 188 1.46 0.18 1.58
CA SER A 188 0.45 0.36 2.63
C SER A 188 1.05 0.81 3.97
N THR A 189 2.38 0.95 4.06
CA THR A 189 3.12 1.23 5.30
C THR A 189 4.19 2.30 5.15
N LEU A 190 4.31 2.95 3.98
CA LEU A 190 5.43 3.86 3.66
C LEU A 190 5.77 4.86 4.77
N PRO A 191 4.83 5.54 5.43
CA PRO A 191 5.15 6.45 6.53
C PRO A 191 5.80 5.77 7.73
N LEU A 192 5.38 4.54 8.06
CA LEU A 192 5.93 3.76 9.18
C LEU A 192 7.43 3.48 9.01
N TRP A 193 7.92 3.44 7.77
CA TRP A 193 9.33 3.21 7.50
C TRP A 193 10.22 4.37 7.94
N VAL A 194 9.70 5.59 7.98
CA VAL A 194 10.47 6.81 8.27
C VAL A 194 9.95 7.58 9.48
N ALA A 195 8.87 7.10 10.12
CA ALA A 195 8.20 7.79 11.21
C ALA A 195 9.13 8.05 12.41
N GLU A 196 9.99 7.10 12.76
CA GLU A 196 10.94 7.18 13.89
C GLU A 196 11.96 8.31 13.72
N ASP A 197 12.25 8.71 12.47
CA ASP A 197 13.22 9.76 12.14
C ASP A 197 12.54 11.13 11.94
N SER A 198 11.22 11.25 12.16
CA SER A 198 10.45 12.46 11.91
C SER A 198 10.04 13.20 13.18
N GLU A 199 10.05 14.54 13.12
CA GLU A 199 9.46 15.42 14.15
C GLU A 199 7.94 15.20 14.33
N CYS A 200 7.28 14.56 13.35
CA CYS A 200 5.86 14.22 13.39
C CYS A 200 5.61 12.72 13.51
N GLN A 201 6.47 12.01 14.25
CA GLN A 201 6.39 10.56 14.45
C GLN A 201 4.98 10.07 14.74
N ASP A 202 4.24 10.71 15.66
CA ASP A 202 2.88 10.28 16.02
C ASP A 202 1.91 10.36 14.84
N THR A 203 2.00 11.42 14.05
CA THR A 203 1.13 11.60 12.87
C THR A 203 1.53 10.66 11.73
N MET A 204 2.83 10.40 11.55
CA MET A 204 3.31 9.44 10.54
C MET A 204 3.05 7.98 10.94
N SER A 205 3.00 7.68 12.23
CA SER A 205 2.69 6.35 12.74
C SER A 205 1.19 6.02 12.63
N ASP A 206 0.35 7.03 12.49
CA ASP A 206 -1.09 6.89 12.29
C ASP A 206 -1.40 6.58 10.82
N ILE A 207 -1.55 5.28 10.53
CA ILE A 207 -1.78 4.80 9.15
C ILE A 207 -3.14 5.25 8.59
N GLU A 208 -4.09 5.67 9.42
CA GLU A 208 -5.39 6.16 8.95
C GLU A 208 -5.27 7.52 8.25
N LYS A 209 -4.26 8.31 8.61
CA LYS A 209 -3.94 9.58 7.94
C LYS A 209 -3.16 9.40 6.65
N TYR A 210 -2.66 8.20 6.39
CA TYR A 210 -1.87 7.89 5.22
C TYR A 210 -2.77 7.51 4.04
N SER A 211 -2.63 8.25 2.93
CA SER A 211 -3.39 7.97 1.73
C SER A 211 -2.66 8.44 0.47
N PRO A 212 -3.02 7.94 -0.73
CA PRO A 212 -2.48 8.48 -1.98
C PRO A 212 -3.03 9.87 -2.32
N LYS A 213 -4.04 10.38 -1.59
CA LYS A 213 -4.67 11.68 -1.85
C LYS A 213 -3.99 12.79 -1.08
N LEU A 214 -3.79 13.93 -1.74
CA LEU A 214 -3.27 15.14 -1.11
C LEU A 214 -4.38 15.84 -0.32
N VAL A 215 -4.28 15.85 1.00
CA VAL A 215 -5.28 16.48 1.90
C VAL A 215 -4.58 17.23 3.03
N ASP A 216 -5.22 18.28 3.56
CA ASP A 216 -4.70 19.04 4.70
C ASP A 216 -4.62 18.16 5.95
N GLY A 217 -3.46 18.13 6.62
CA GLY A 217 -3.20 17.25 7.75
C GLY A 217 -2.98 15.78 7.41
N GLY A 218 -3.06 15.41 6.13
CA GLY A 218 -2.81 14.04 5.66
C GLY A 218 -1.32 13.72 5.55
N VAL A 219 -1.00 12.43 5.53
CA VAL A 219 0.35 11.91 5.32
C VAL A 219 0.46 11.35 3.90
N VAL A 220 1.54 11.70 3.22
CA VAL A 220 1.91 11.12 1.93
C VAL A 220 3.30 10.50 2.02
N GLY A 221 3.56 9.49 1.20
CA GLY A 221 4.85 8.82 1.18
C GLY A 221 5.08 8.06 -0.12
N TYR A 222 6.34 7.94 -0.52
CA TYR A 222 6.73 7.28 -1.77
C TYR A 222 8.20 6.82 -1.76
N PRO A 223 8.54 5.70 -2.44
CA PRO A 223 9.93 5.35 -2.73
C PRO A 223 10.48 6.28 -3.83
N ILE A 224 11.24 7.30 -3.43
CA ILE A 224 11.76 8.34 -4.32
C ILE A 224 13.06 7.95 -5.03
N ARG A 225 13.77 6.95 -4.53
CA ARG A 225 14.98 6.39 -5.17
C ARG A 225 15.00 4.88 -5.01
N LYS A 226 15.49 4.19 -6.02
CA LYS A 226 15.65 2.74 -6.03
C LYS A 226 16.81 2.34 -6.93
N THR A 227 17.60 1.38 -6.49
CA THR A 227 18.61 0.70 -7.32
C THR A 227 18.13 -0.72 -7.65
N ARG A 228 18.74 -1.34 -8.65
CA ARG A 228 18.47 -2.73 -9.03
C ARG A 228 19.69 -3.58 -8.73
N ALA A 229 19.46 -4.85 -8.38
CA ALA A 229 20.54 -5.81 -8.25
C ALA A 229 21.37 -5.91 -9.54
N LYS A 230 22.70 -5.85 -9.40
CA LYS A 230 23.64 -6.02 -10.53
C LYS A 230 23.83 -7.51 -10.84
N ARG A 231 22.76 -8.14 -11.32
CA ARG A 231 22.68 -9.60 -11.52
C ARG A 231 23.72 -10.14 -12.51
N TRP A 232 24.12 -9.33 -13.51
CA TRP A 232 25.13 -9.70 -14.51
C TRP A 232 26.54 -9.90 -13.92
N VAL A 233 26.82 -9.36 -12.74
CA VAL A 233 28.08 -9.57 -11.98
C VAL A 233 27.82 -10.31 -10.67
N ASN A 234 26.76 -11.12 -10.62
CA ASN A 234 26.42 -11.98 -9.48
C ASN A 234 26.23 -11.22 -8.14
N LYS A 235 25.88 -9.93 -8.18
CA LYS A 235 25.52 -9.15 -6.99
C LYS A 235 24.00 -9.05 -6.87
N ARG A 236 23.52 -9.11 -5.63
CA ARG A 236 22.09 -9.02 -5.28
C ARG A 236 21.76 -7.74 -4.51
N ASP A 237 22.77 -6.98 -4.09
CA ASP A 237 22.58 -5.75 -3.32
C ASP A 237 21.77 -4.71 -4.11
N ALA A 238 20.79 -4.13 -3.43
CA ALA A 238 19.95 -3.06 -3.91
C ALA A 238 19.58 -2.15 -2.73
N GLU A 239 19.08 -0.97 -3.05
CA GLU A 239 18.69 0.06 -2.09
C GLU A 239 17.40 0.70 -2.53
N PHE A 240 16.61 1.16 -1.56
CA PHE A 240 15.50 2.05 -1.82
C PHE A 240 15.44 3.15 -0.77
N THR A 241 15.04 4.34 -1.18
CA THR A 241 14.87 5.51 -0.32
C THR A 241 13.40 5.85 -0.24
N ILE A 242 12.85 5.84 0.96
CA ILE A 242 11.48 6.27 1.23
C ILE A 242 11.52 7.71 1.71
N LYS A 243 10.60 8.51 1.19
CA LYS A 243 10.28 9.84 1.72
C LYS A 243 8.81 9.88 2.14
N ALA A 244 8.52 10.46 3.30
CA ALA A 244 7.16 10.78 3.72
C ALA A 244 7.07 12.19 4.29
N GLU A 245 5.92 12.84 4.09
CA GLU A 245 5.64 14.20 4.54
C GLU A 245 4.21 14.30 5.10
N VAL A 246 4.04 15.08 6.17
CA VAL A 246 2.72 15.53 6.63
C VAL A 246 2.40 16.82 5.92
N LEU A 247 1.24 16.88 5.26
CA LEU A 247 0.87 18.00 4.41
C LEU A 247 0.09 19.07 5.18
N LYS A 248 0.39 20.34 4.90
CA LYS A 248 -0.43 21.49 5.29
C LYS A 248 -0.84 22.28 4.07
N ALA A 249 -2.13 22.48 3.84
CA ALA A 249 -2.63 23.30 2.75
C ALA A 249 -2.11 24.74 2.89
N LYS A 250 -1.67 25.33 1.78
CA LYS A 250 -1.33 26.75 1.71
C LYS A 250 -2.62 27.58 1.73
N PRO A 251 -2.61 28.77 2.35
CA PRO A 251 -3.76 29.66 2.26
C PRO A 251 -4.00 30.01 0.79
N VAL A 252 -5.22 29.78 0.31
CA VAL A 252 -5.64 30.26 -1.01
C VAL A 252 -5.61 31.78 -0.95
N LYS A 253 -4.69 32.42 -1.68
CA LYS A 253 -4.74 33.87 -1.87
C LYS A 253 -6.07 34.16 -2.57
N ALA A 254 -7.03 34.72 -1.84
CA ALA A 254 -8.22 35.28 -2.46
C ALA A 254 -7.74 36.27 -3.53
N LYS A 255 -7.98 35.96 -4.80
CA LYS A 255 -7.92 36.99 -5.84
C LYS A 255 -8.96 38.02 -5.43
N SER A 256 -8.49 39.19 -5.01
CA SER A 256 -9.30 40.39 -4.93
C SER A 256 -9.97 40.56 -6.28
N ILE A 257 -11.26 40.25 -6.35
CA ILE A 257 -12.10 40.72 -7.43
C ILE A 257 -12.22 42.23 -7.15
N GLU A 258 -11.35 43.03 -7.79
CA GLU A 258 -11.65 44.44 -8.00
C GLU A 258 -12.89 44.47 -8.88
N GLU A 259 -14.05 44.66 -8.26
CA GLU A 259 -15.24 45.10 -8.98
C GLU A 259 -14.94 46.47 -9.59
N PRO A 260 -15.11 46.66 -10.91
CA PRO A 260 -15.05 47.99 -11.48
C PRO A 260 -16.28 48.77 -11.03
N VAL A 261 -16.05 49.77 -10.19
CA VAL A 261 -17.01 50.81 -9.83
C VAL A 261 -17.53 51.46 -11.12
N LYS A 262 -18.82 51.26 -11.43
CA LYS A 262 -19.55 52.09 -12.40
C LYS A 262 -20.33 53.18 -11.66
N PRO A 263 -20.27 54.45 -12.10
CA PRO A 263 -20.96 55.55 -11.44
C PRO A 263 -22.45 55.57 -11.79
N SER A 264 -23.24 55.88 -10.77
CA SER A 264 -24.67 56.15 -10.82
C SER A 264 -25.00 57.45 -11.57
N LYS A 265 -26.05 57.42 -12.40
CA LYS A 265 -26.94 58.57 -12.65
C LYS A 265 -28.39 58.11 -12.63
N ALA A 266 -29.16 58.71 -11.72
CA ALA A 266 -30.62 58.72 -11.63
C ALA A 266 -31.23 59.47 -12.85
N VAL A 267 -32.53 59.45 -13.20
CA VAL A 267 -33.80 59.57 -12.46
C VAL A 267 -34.94 59.11 -13.40
N GLY A 268 -36.06 58.60 -12.85
CA GLY A 268 -37.37 58.59 -13.53
C GLY A 268 -38.43 57.70 -12.86
N GLU A 269 -39.27 58.32 -12.02
CA GLU A 269 -40.51 57.81 -11.39
C GLU A 269 -41.52 57.30 -12.44
N SER A 270 -42.61 56.56 -12.22
CA SER A 270 -43.62 56.40 -11.15
C SER A 270 -44.46 55.17 -11.57
N SER A 271 -44.99 54.28 -10.72
CA SER A 271 -46.28 54.48 -10.05
C SER A 271 -46.73 53.21 -9.31
N THR A 272 -47.58 53.45 -8.31
CA THR A 272 -47.94 52.71 -7.10
C THR A 272 -49.08 51.68 -7.19
N SER A 273 -49.19 50.92 -6.09
CA SER A 273 -50.35 50.25 -5.46
C SER A 273 -50.37 48.71 -5.61
N LYS A 274 -50.70 47.87 -4.62
CA LYS A 274 -51.43 48.05 -3.34
C LYS A 274 -51.16 46.86 -2.40
N VAL A 275 -51.39 47.09 -1.10
CA VAL A 275 -51.18 46.22 0.08
C VAL A 275 -52.37 45.26 0.34
N ALA A 276 -52.10 44.06 0.88
CA ALA A 276 -52.84 43.34 1.97
C ALA A 276 -52.24 41.92 2.12
N GLU A 277 -51.55 41.55 3.20
CA GLU A 277 -52.00 41.08 4.53
C GLU A 277 -52.24 39.56 4.61
N GLU A 278 -51.59 38.94 5.61
CA GLU A 278 -51.48 37.53 6.09
C GLU A 278 -52.83 36.83 6.44
N PRO A 279 -52.92 35.56 6.96
CA PRO A 279 -51.89 34.61 7.45
C PRO A 279 -52.07 33.10 7.08
N ALA A 280 -51.10 32.33 7.60
CA ALA A 280 -50.94 30.88 7.75
C ALA A 280 -52.19 29.97 7.89
N LYS A 281 -52.05 28.73 7.36
CA LYS A 281 -52.59 27.50 7.96
C LYS A 281 -51.67 26.29 7.72
N THR A 282 -51.27 25.70 8.85
CA THR A 282 -50.87 24.31 9.07
C THR A 282 -51.91 23.31 8.59
N GLU A 283 -51.48 22.16 8.06
CA GLU A 283 -52.06 20.85 8.42
C GLU A 283 -51.12 19.69 8.03
N ALA A 284 -51.03 18.73 8.96
CA ALA A 284 -50.28 17.49 8.90
C ALA A 284 -51.23 16.34 8.57
N VAL A 285 -50.79 15.34 7.80
CA VAL A 285 -51.35 13.97 7.77
C VAL A 285 -50.21 13.05 7.29
N GLU A 286 -49.53 12.29 8.15
CA GLU A 286 -49.89 11.01 8.81
C GLU A 286 -49.38 9.79 8.02
N GLU A 287 -48.56 9.00 8.72
CA GLU A 287 -48.06 7.68 8.36
C GLU A 287 -49.20 6.69 8.08
N LYS A 288 -48.98 5.77 7.14
CA LYS A 288 -49.58 4.44 7.22
C LYS A 288 -48.56 3.35 6.91
N LYS A 289 -48.13 2.74 8.01
CA LYS A 289 -47.55 1.39 8.12
C LYS A 289 -48.55 0.36 7.60
N LYS A 290 -48.08 -0.67 6.88
CA LYS A 290 -48.75 -1.98 6.83
C LYS A 290 -47.72 -3.08 6.61
N ASP A 291 -47.56 -3.86 7.67
CA ASP A 291 -46.86 -5.13 7.74
C ASP A 291 -47.63 -6.26 7.03
N GLU A 292 -46.85 -7.26 6.59
CA GLU A 292 -47.10 -8.70 6.44
C GLU A 292 -48.26 -9.22 5.57
N LEU A 293 -47.88 -9.94 4.50
CA LEU A 293 -48.00 -11.41 4.44
C LEU A 293 -46.98 -12.01 3.46
#